data_AF-F4KRU7-F1
#
_entry.id   AF-F4KRU7-F1
#
_cell.length_a   1.000
_cell.length_b   1.000
_cell.length_c   1.000
_cell.angle_alpha   90.00
_cell.angle_beta   90.00
_cell.angle_gamma   90.00
#
_symmetry.space_group_name_H-M   'P 1'
#
loop_
_entity.id
_entity.type
_entity.pdbx_description
1 polymer ?
#
loop_
_entity_poly.entity_id
_entity_poly.type
_entity_poly.pdbx_seq_one_letter_code
_entity_poly.pdbx_strand_id
1 'polypeptide(L)' 'MNTLKRYLGLVWMVLGPAGILFGVQQAMRELSASAATPPTQETYTFWIIILAIFVPIAVGMSLMGYYAWQGDYDEIS' A
#
# COMPACT_ATOMS: atom_id res chain seq x y z
N MET A 1 -11.23 -23.40 3.08
CA MET A 1 -10.61 -23.07 4.38
C MET A 1 -11.09 -21.71 4.89
N ASN A 2 -11.66 -21.71 6.11
CA ASN A 2 -11.91 -20.59 7.02
C ASN A 2 -12.21 -19.22 6.39
N THR A 3 -13.47 -18.81 6.45
CA THR A 3 -14.00 -17.44 6.37
C THR A 3 -13.04 -16.35 6.86
N LEU A 4 -12.24 -16.64 7.89
CA LEU A 4 -11.16 -15.77 8.38
C LEU A 4 -10.10 -15.40 7.32
N LYS A 5 -9.63 -16.34 6.49
CA LYS A 5 -8.68 -16.09 5.39
C LYS A 5 -9.28 -15.18 4.32
N ARG A 6 -10.58 -15.36 4.03
CA ARG A 6 -11.34 -14.50 3.11
C ARG A 6 -11.49 -13.07 3.65
N TYR A 7 -11.82 -12.92 4.93
CA TYR A 7 -11.89 -11.59 5.58
C TYR A 7 -10.53 -10.91 5.64
N LEU A 8 -9.46 -11.65 5.96
CA LEU A 8 -8.10 -11.12 5.93
C LEU A 8 -7.72 -10.65 4.52
N GLY A 9 -8.02 -11.44 3.48
CA GLY A 9 -7.79 -11.05 2.09
C GLY A 9 -8.54 -9.78 1.69
N LEU A 10 -9.82 -9.65 2.08
CA LEU A 10 -10.61 -8.44 1.84
C LEU A 10 -10.04 -7.22 2.58
N VAL A 11 -9.56 -7.40 3.81
CA VAL A 11 -8.89 -6.33 4.58
C VAL A 11 -7.61 -5.87 3.85
N TRP A 12 -6.78 -6.78 3.33
CA TRP A 12 -5.58 -6.43 2.57
C TRP A 12 -5.86 -5.81 1.19
N MET A 13 -6.97 -6.19 0.56
CA MET A 13 -7.44 -5.59 -0.68
C MET A 13 -7.79 -4.11 -0.51
N VAL A 14 -8.38 -3.72 0.63
CA VAL A 14 -8.75 -2.32 0.89
C VAL A 14 -7.61 -1.54 1.54
N LEU A 15 -6.83 -2.17 2.42
CA LEU A 15 -5.71 -1.51 3.10
C LEU A 15 -4.56 -1.16 2.16
N GLY A 16 -4.28 -1.97 1.13
CA GLY A 16 -3.17 -1.67 0.21
C GLY A 16 -3.39 -0.38 -0.60
N PRO A 17 -4.52 -0.19 -1.31
CA PRO A 17 -4.78 1.04 -2.05
C PRO A 17 -4.96 2.23 -1.11
N ALA A 18 -5.61 2.03 0.05
CA ALA A 18 -5.74 3.08 1.06
C ALA A 18 -4.37 3.54 1.57
N GLY A 19 -3.47 2.61 1.89
CA GLY A 19 -2.11 2.89 2.34
C GLY A 19 -1.29 3.63 1.29
N ILE A 20 -1.41 3.25 0.01
CA ILE A 20 -0.77 3.95 -1.10
C ILE A 20 -1.28 5.40 -1.18
N LEU A 21 -2.60 5.60 -1.15
CA LEU A 21 -3.20 6.93 -1.21
C LEU A 21 -2.74 7.82 -0.05
N PHE A 22 -2.72 7.29 1.18
CA PHE A 22 -2.23 8.02 2.35
C PHE A 22 -0.74 8.35 2.24
N GLY A 23 0.09 7.39 1.82
CA GLY A 23 1.52 7.59 1.64
C GLY A 23 1.83 8.66 0.58
N VAL A 24 1.13 8.63 -0.56
CA VAL A 24 1.28 9.65 -1.61
C VAL A 24 0.79 11.01 -1.13
N GLN A 25 -0.33 11.09 -0.41
CA GLN A 25 -0.82 12.36 0.15
C GLN A 25 0.16 12.97 1.15
N GLN A 26 0.76 12.17 2.03
CA GLN A 26 1.79 12.66 2.95
C GLN A 26 3.04 13.12 2.18
N ALA A 27 3.52 12.30 1.23
CA ALA A 27 4.65 12.68 0.40
C ALA A 27 4.41 14.02 -0.32
N MET A 28 3.22 14.22 -0.90
CA MET A 28 2.86 15.47 -1.56
C MET A 28 2.83 16.64 -0.58
N ARG A 29 2.37 16.46 0.66
CA ARG A 29 2.38 17.52 1.68
C ARG A 29 3.79 17.89 2.08
N GLU A 30 4.63 16.90 2.37
CA GLU A 30 6.02 17.10 2.81
C GLU A 30 6.94 17.60 1.70
N LEU A 31 6.71 17.21 0.44
CA LEU A 31 7.50 17.64 -0.72
C LEU A 31 6.96 18.92 -1.38
N SER A 32 5.77 19.38 -1.02
CA SER A 32 5.23 20.61 -1.61
C SER A 32 6.04 21.84 -1.19
N ALA A 33 6.09 22.84 -2.06
CA ALA A 33 6.64 24.16 -1.74
C ALA A 33 5.85 24.88 -0.62
N SER A 34 4.68 24.37 -0.25
CA SER A 34 3.84 24.84 0.85
C SER A 34 4.04 24.07 2.15
N ALA A 35 5.03 23.16 2.21
CA ALA A 35 5.39 22.47 3.43
C ALA A 35 5.84 23.47 4.50
N ALA A 36 5.50 23.18 5.77
CA ALA A 36 5.87 24.02 6.91
C ALA A 36 7.40 24.21 7.06
N THR A 37 8.16 23.28 6.49
CA THR A 37 9.62 23.32 6.41
C THR A 37 10.02 23.16 4.94
N PRO A 38 10.96 23.96 4.40
CA PRO A 38 11.41 23.77 3.03
C PRO A 38 11.94 22.35 2.82
N PRO A 39 11.44 21.60 1.82
CA PRO A 39 11.86 20.23 1.61
C PRO A 39 13.34 20.20 1.19
N THR A 40 14.14 19.46 1.94
CA THR A 40 15.57 19.26 1.64
C THR A 40 15.73 18.09 0.67
N GLN A 41 16.89 18.00 0.01
CA GLN A 41 17.21 16.89 -0.90
C GLN A 41 17.14 15.51 -0.19
N GLU A 42 17.43 15.47 1.11
CA GLU A 42 17.28 14.29 1.96
C GLU A 42 15.81 13.86 2.09
N THR A 43 14.90 14.82 2.32
CA THR A 43 13.45 14.55 2.41
C THR A 43 12.88 14.02 1.09
N TYR A 44 13.31 14.58 -0.05
CA TYR A 44 12.92 14.05 -1.37
C TYR A 44 13.40 12.62 -1.54
N THR A 45 14.66 12.34 -1.24
CA THR A 45 15.25 11.00 -1.39
C THR A 45 14.54 9.98 -0.52
N PHE A 46 14.25 10.34 0.73
CA PHE A 46 13.49 9.49 1.66
C PHE A 46 12.12 9.10 1.11
N TRP A 47 11.30 10.07 0.70
CA TRP A 47 9.95 9.81 0.19
C TRP A 47 9.93 9.08 -1.14
N ILE A 48 10.89 9.34 -2.03
CA ILE A 48 11.02 8.61 -3.30
C ILE A 48 11.29 7.13 -3.03
N ILE A 49 12.24 6.82 -2.14
CA ILE A 49 12.57 5.43 -1.80
C ILE A 49 11.38 4.75 -1.13
N ILE A 50 10.73 5.43 -0.18
CA ILE A 50 9.59 4.86 0.54
C ILE A 50 8.45 4.53 -0.41
N LEU A 51 8.10 5.43 -1.34
CA LEU A 51 7.03 5.18 -2.31
C LEU A 51 7.45 4.12 -3.33
N ALA A 52 8.69 4.15 -3.81
CA ALA A 52 9.18 3.19 -4.79
C ALA A 52 9.15 1.74 -4.28
N ILE A 53 9.37 1.52 -2.98
CA ILE A 53 9.35 0.18 -2.37
C ILE A 53 7.96 -0.15 -1.81
N PHE A 54 7.31 0.79 -1.12
CA PHE A 54 6.03 0.54 -0.45
C PHE A 54 4.89 0.31 -1.44
N VAL A 55 4.84 1.05 -2.55
CA VAL A 55 3.79 0.91 -3.56
C VAL A 55 3.74 -0.49 -4.16
N PRO A 56 4.83 -1.09 -4.70
CA PRO A 56 4.76 -2.44 -5.25
C PRO A 56 4.44 -3.50 -4.18
N ILE A 57 4.89 -3.33 -2.94
CA ILE A 57 4.53 -4.24 -1.83
C ILE A 57 3.03 -4.14 -1.54
N ALA A 58 2.48 -2.93 -1.41
CA ALA A 58 1.07 -2.72 -1.16
C ALA A 58 0.20 -3.25 -2.30
N VAL A 59 0.62 -3.07 -3.55
CA VAL A 59 -0.03 -3.67 -4.73
C VAL A 59 -0.01 -5.19 -4.65
N GLY A 60 1.13 -5.81 -4.32
CA GLY A 60 1.26 -7.25 -4.13
C GLY A 60 0.33 -7.79 -3.04
N MET A 61 0.22 -7.08 -1.90
CA MET A 61 -0.71 -7.43 -0.83
C MET A 61 -2.18 -7.30 -1.25
N SER A 62 -2.53 -6.27 -2.03
CA SER A 62 -3.89 -6.12 -2.57
C SER A 62 -4.26 -7.21 -3.56
N LEU A 63 -3.31 -7.60 -4.42
CA LEU A 63 -3.46 -8.71 -5.36
C LEU A 63 -3.64 -10.04 -4.61
N MET A 64 -2.86 -10.31 -3.57
CA MET A 64 -3.09 -11.49 -2.71
C MET A 64 -4.49 -11.45 -2.08
N GLY A 65 -4.93 -10.29 -1.62
CA GLY A 65 -6.29 -10.11 -1.10
C GLY A 65 -7.38 -10.41 -2.12
N TYR A 66 -7.15 -10.03 -3.38
CA TYR A 66 -8.03 -10.33 -4.52
C TYR A 66 -8.11 -11.81 -4.86
N TYR A 67 -6.98 -12.50 -4.94
CA TYR A 67 -6.96 -13.95 -5.16
C TYR A 67 -7.56 -14.73 -3.97
N ALA A 68 -7.36 -14.27 -2.72
CA ALA A 68 -8.00 -14.85 -1.54
C ALA A 68 -9.53 -14.71 -1.53
N TRP A 69 -10.06 -13.64 -2.14
CA TRP A 69 -11.51 -13.46 -2.29
C TRP A 69 -12.10 -14.41 -3.34
N GLN A 70 -11.44 -14.53 -4.49
CA GLN A 70 -11.87 -15.36 -5.62
C GLN A 70 -11.96 -16.85 -5.29
N GLY A 71 -11.25 -17.30 -4.25
CA GLY A 71 -11.28 -18.69 -3.82
C GLY A 71 -10.17 -19.54 -4.44
N ASP A 72 -9.23 -18.94 -5.16
CA ASP A 72 -8.06 -19.65 -5.71
C ASP A 72 -7.17 -20.28 -4.62
N TYR A 73 -7.26 -19.78 -3.37
CA TYR A 73 -6.60 -20.39 -2.20
C TYR A 73 -7.38 -21.56 -1.57
N ASP A 74 -8.58 -21.90 -2.07
CA ASP A 74 -9.34 -23.09 -1.66
C ASP A 74 -8.95 -24.35 -2.47
N GLU A 75 -8.37 -24.20 -3.67
CA GLU A 75 -7.78 -25.30 -4.43
C GLU A 75 -6.34 -25.57 -3.97
N ILE A 76 -6.20 -26.17 -2.79
CA ILE A 76 -5.04 -27.01 -2.50
C ILE A 76 -5.59 -28.43 -2.47
N SER A 77 -5.68 -29.06 -3.65
CA SER A 77 -5.97 -30.49 -3.80
C SER A 77 -4.74 -31.33 -3.44
#